data_AF-A0A6J5EYK2-F1
#
_entry.id   AF-A0A6J5EYK2-F1
#
_cell.length_a   1.000
_cell.length_b   1.000
_cell.length_c   1.000
_cell.angle_alpha   90.00
_cell.angle_beta   90.00
_cell.angle_gamma   90.00
#
_symmetry.space_group_name_H-M   'P 1'
#
loop_
_entity.id
_entity.type
_entity.pdbx_description
1 polymer ?
#
loop_
_entity_poly.entity_id
_entity_poly.type
_entity_poly.pdbx_seq_one_letter_code
_entity_poly.pdbx_strand_id
1 'polypeptide(L)'
;MGKKSFSDDDSDSNETTEQALIALTTRLRELVQNGSLDSRFAAKLVKRLKKEANVVAAGGKATTTGQKELNKAFEAVDVALRDHEAALLVTANAALREADDTTGSRKS
;
A
#
# COMPACT_ATOMS: atom_id res chain seq x y z
N MET A 1 -10.44 32.08 -37.76
CA MET A 1 -10.57 31.48 -36.42
C MET A 1 -9.19 31.02 -35.98
N GLY A 2 -8.63 31.64 -34.94
CA GLY A 2 -7.26 31.38 -34.49
C GLY A 2 -7.16 29.99 -33.86
N LYS A 3 -6.25 29.18 -34.38
CA LYS A 3 -5.81 27.95 -33.72
C LYS A 3 -4.98 28.36 -32.50
N LYS A 4 -5.58 28.30 -31.31
CA LYS A 4 -4.82 28.33 -30.06
C LYS A 4 -4.20 26.95 -29.91
N SER A 5 -2.91 26.86 -30.23
CA SER A 5 -2.03 25.79 -29.77
C SER A 5 -2.09 25.80 -28.24
N PHE A 6 -2.72 24.80 -27.65
CA PHE A 6 -2.55 24.55 -26.23
C PHE A 6 -1.10 24.08 -26.06
N SER A 7 -0.28 24.96 -25.51
CA SER A 7 1.09 24.66 -25.11
C SER A 7 1.03 23.53 -24.10
N ASP A 8 1.61 22.39 -24.49
CA ASP A 8 1.79 21.20 -23.68
C ASP A 8 3.02 21.41 -22.79
N ASP A 9 2.91 22.31 -21.81
CA ASP A 9 4.06 22.71 -20.97
C ASP A 9 3.66 22.95 -19.51
N ASP A 10 2.95 21.97 -18.94
CA ASP A 10 2.69 21.86 -17.49
C ASP A 10 2.89 20.41 -17.01
N SER A 11 3.69 19.61 -17.73
CA SER A 11 3.91 18.19 -17.42
C SER A 11 5.22 17.90 -16.64
N ASP A 12 5.95 18.93 -16.21
CA ASP A 12 7.37 18.79 -15.85
C ASP A 12 7.76 19.21 -14.42
N SER A 13 6.92 18.98 -13.40
CA SER A 13 7.34 19.24 -12.00
C SER A 13 6.80 18.28 -10.93
N ASN A 14 6.25 17.12 -11.33
CA ASN A 14 5.87 16.05 -10.41
C ASN A 14 6.53 14.72 -10.82
N GLU A 15 7.80 14.77 -11.24
CA GLU A 15 8.55 13.56 -11.58
C GLU A 15 8.65 12.64 -10.36
N THR A 16 7.90 11.55 -10.42
CA THR A 16 7.96 10.50 -9.41
C THR A 16 9.22 9.67 -9.69
N THR A 17 10.21 9.76 -8.80
CA THR A 17 11.46 8.99 -8.93
C THR A 17 11.36 7.62 -8.26
N GLU A 18 12.21 6.67 -8.67
CA GLU A 18 12.28 5.34 -8.02
C GLU A 18 12.53 5.46 -6.52
N GLN A 19 13.43 6.36 -6.11
CA GLN A 19 13.75 6.58 -4.69
C GLN A 19 12.56 7.11 -3.91
N ALA A 20 11.77 8.02 -4.49
CA ALA A 20 10.57 8.53 -3.86
C ALA A 20 9.52 7.41 -3.67
N LEU A 21 9.34 6.53 -4.65
CA LEU A 21 8.44 5.38 -4.55
C LEU A 21 8.90 4.38 -3.48
N ILE A 22 10.20 4.10 -3.39
CA ILE A 22 10.77 3.23 -2.36
C ILE A 22 10.55 3.83 -0.96
N ALA A 23 10.87 5.12 -0.79
CA ALA A 23 10.68 5.82 0.48
C ALA A 23 9.20 5.82 0.92
N LEU A 24 8.28 6.13 -0.01
CA LEU A 24 6.85 6.15 0.28
C LEU A 24 6.31 4.77 0.63
N THR A 25 6.76 3.73 -0.09
CA THR A 25 6.37 2.34 0.17
C THR A 25 6.88 1.85 1.53
N THR A 26 8.11 2.25 1.90
CA THR A 26 8.70 1.96 3.21
C THR A 26 7.90 2.62 4.33
N ARG A 27 7.53 3.89 4.19
CA ARG A 27 6.67 4.58 5.17
C ARG A 27 5.29 3.95 5.27
N LEU A 28 4.73 3.52 4.15
CA LEU A 28 3.43 2.85 4.14
C LEU A 28 3.47 1.52 4.91
N ARG A 29 4.57 0.77 4.82
CA ARG A 29 4.78 -0.42 5.65
C ARG A 29 4.71 -0.10 7.14
N GLU A 30 5.41 0.94 7.59
CA GLU A 30 5.40 1.36 9.00
C GLU A 30 3.99 1.74 9.47
N LEU A 31 3.24 2.47 8.64
CA LEU A 31 1.86 2.86 8.94
C LEU A 31 0.90 1.66 9.07
N VAL A 32 1.07 0.64 8.23
CA VAL A 32 0.31 -0.61 8.30
C VAL A 32 0.67 -1.41 9.56
N GLN A 33 1.97 -1.52 9.87
CA GLN A 33 2.44 -2.23 11.07
C GLN A 33 1.94 -1.57 12.36
N ASN A 34 1.86 -0.24 12.38
CA ASN A 34 1.36 0.53 13.52
C ASN A 34 -0.18 0.55 13.60
N GLY A 35 -0.90 -0.13 12.69
CA GLY A 35 -2.36 -0.12 12.63
C GLY A 35 -2.97 1.26 12.39
N SER A 36 -2.16 2.24 11.96
CA SER A 36 -2.58 3.63 11.78
C SER A 36 -3.30 3.86 10.44
N LEU A 37 -3.39 2.82 9.60
CA LEU A 37 -3.91 2.89 8.26
C LEU A 37 -4.85 1.71 8.00
N ASP A 38 -6.04 1.99 7.48
CA ASP A 38 -7.02 0.96 7.12
C ASP A 38 -6.45 0.01 6.06
N SER A 39 -6.59 -1.30 6.25
CA SER A 39 -5.94 -2.30 5.38
C SER A 39 -6.44 -2.23 3.93
N ARG A 40 -7.71 -1.86 3.71
CA ARG A 40 -8.27 -1.72 2.35
C ARG A 40 -7.75 -0.46 1.67
N PHE A 41 -7.61 0.63 2.43
CA PHE A 41 -6.99 1.86 1.93
C PHE A 41 -5.51 1.62 1.58
N ALA A 42 -4.77 0.95 2.47
CA ALA A 42 -3.37 0.57 2.24
C ALA A 42 -3.22 -0.26 0.95
N ALA A 43 -4.03 -1.31 0.79
CA ALA A 43 -4.00 -2.17 -0.39
C ALA A 43 -4.31 -1.39 -1.69
N LYS A 44 -5.25 -0.44 -1.66
CA LYS A 44 -5.53 0.44 -2.80
C LYS A 44 -4.35 1.36 -3.11
N LEU A 45 -3.72 1.92 -2.09
CA LEU A 45 -2.58 2.80 -2.26
C LEU A 45 -1.38 2.04 -2.86
N VAL A 46 -1.08 0.83 -2.37
CA VAL A 46 -0.07 -0.07 -2.96
C VAL A 46 -0.36 -0.37 -4.43
N LYS A 47 -1.62 -0.67 -4.78
CA LYS A 47 -2.01 -0.89 -6.19
C LYS A 47 -1.74 0.34 -7.07
N ARG A 48 -1.94 1.55 -6.55
CA ARG A 48 -1.63 2.79 -7.28
C ARG A 48 -0.12 2.98 -7.41
N LEU A 49 0.65 2.76 -6.34
CA LEU A 49 2.11 2.86 -6.38
C LEU A 49 2.74 1.86 -7.36
N LYS A 50 2.20 0.64 -7.46
CA LYS A 50 2.62 -0.34 -8.47
C LYS A 50 2.35 0.15 -9.91
N LYS A 51 1.27 0.89 -10.14
CA LYS A 51 1.01 1.49 -11.46
C LYS A 51 2.03 2.58 -11.77
N GLU A 52 2.33 3.45 -10.82
CA GLU A 52 3.33 4.50 -11.05
C GLU A 52 4.73 3.93 -11.21
N ALA A 53 5.08 2.87 -10.48
CA ALA A 53 6.32 2.12 -10.71
C ALA A 53 6.44 1.64 -12.16
N ASN A 54 5.35 1.14 -12.75
CA ASN A 54 5.33 0.71 -14.15
C ASN A 54 5.48 1.89 -15.12
N VAL A 55 4.90 3.06 -14.81
CA VAL A 55 5.04 4.28 -15.61
C VAL A 55 6.49 4.77 -15.58
N VAL A 56 7.11 4.81 -14.40
CA VAL A 56 8.53 5.18 -14.23
C VAL A 56 9.44 4.21 -14.99
N ALA A 57 9.14 2.91 -14.95
CA ALA A 57 9.87 1.90 -15.70
C ALA A 57 9.71 2.05 -17.22
N ALA A 58 8.49 2.30 -17.70
CA ALA A 58 8.22 2.52 -19.12
C ALA A 58 8.87 3.82 -19.65
N GLY A 59 9.02 4.83 -18.80
CA GLY A 59 9.67 6.10 -19.13
C GLY A 59 11.19 6.05 -19.23
N GLY A 60 11.82 4.88 -19.08
CA GLY A 60 13.28 4.71 -19.17
C GLY A 60 14.07 5.34 -18.00
N LYS A 61 13.38 5.81 -16.97
CA LYS A 61 13.96 6.43 -15.76
C LYS A 61 14.28 5.41 -14.66
N ALA A 62 13.95 4.14 -14.89
CA ALA A 62 14.13 3.06 -13.93
C ALA A 62 15.49 2.37 -14.07
N THR A 63 16.14 2.14 -12.93
CA THR A 63 17.34 1.32 -12.85
C THR A 63 16.96 -0.11 -12.48
N THR A 64 17.69 -1.11 -12.99
CA THR A 64 17.42 -2.52 -12.63
C THR A 64 17.52 -2.76 -11.12
N THR A 65 18.45 -2.05 -10.46
CA THR A 65 18.62 -2.12 -8.99
C THR A 65 17.45 -1.46 -8.26
N GLY A 66 17.04 -0.26 -8.66
CA GLY A 66 15.91 0.46 -8.06
C GLY A 66 14.60 -0.29 -8.22
N GLN A 67 14.36 -0.89 -9.39
CA GLN A 67 13.17 -1.72 -9.62
C GLN A 67 13.15 -2.98 -8.74
N LYS A 68 14.30 -3.61 -8.50
CA LYS A 68 14.42 -4.75 -7.58
C LYS A 68 14.14 -4.34 -6.13
N GLU A 69 14.69 -3.21 -5.69
CA GLU A 69 14.44 -2.67 -4.35
C GLU A 69 12.97 -2.28 -4.17
N LEU A 70 12.37 -1.66 -5.18
CA LEU A 70 10.97 -1.27 -5.18
C LEU A 70 10.03 -2.49 -5.10
N ASN A 71 10.31 -3.55 -5.86
CA ASN A 71 9.58 -4.81 -5.76
C ASN A 71 9.68 -5.43 -4.37
N LYS A 72 10.89 -5.42 -3.78
CA LYS A 72 11.10 -5.89 -2.40
C LYS A 72 10.31 -5.05 -1.39
N ALA A 73 10.25 -3.73 -1.57
CA ALA A 73 9.47 -2.85 -0.72
C ALA A 73 7.96 -3.15 -0.82
N PHE A 74 7.46 -3.38 -2.04
CA PHE A 74 6.05 -3.77 -2.25
C PHE A 74 5.71 -5.12 -1.61
N GLU A 75 6.58 -6.11 -1.76
CA GLU A 75 6.40 -7.43 -1.14
C GLU A 75 6.35 -7.30 0.40
N ALA A 76 7.22 -6.48 0.98
CA ALA A 76 7.25 -6.26 2.43
C ALA A 76 5.96 -5.61 2.95
N VAL A 77 5.34 -4.70 2.17
CA VAL A 77 4.03 -4.15 2.51
C VAL A 77 2.93 -5.20 2.38
N ASP A 78 2.94 -5.99 1.30
CA ASP A 78 1.93 -7.04 1.07
C ASP A 78 1.98 -8.10 2.18
N VAL A 79 3.16 -8.39 2.75
CA VAL A 79 3.32 -9.25 3.94
C VAL A 79 2.75 -8.55 5.18
N ALA A 80 3.12 -7.30 5.44
CA ALA A 80 2.62 -6.56 6.59
C ALA A 80 1.09 -6.43 6.61
N LEU A 81 0.46 -6.27 5.44
CA LEU A 81 -1.01 -6.25 5.32
C LEU A 81 -1.64 -7.59 5.69
N ARG A 82 -1.08 -8.70 5.19
CA ARG A 82 -1.55 -10.05 5.52
C ARG A 82 -1.39 -10.37 6.99
N ASP A 83 -0.26 -9.97 7.59
CA ASP A 83 -0.01 -10.18 9.01
C ASP A 83 -0.99 -9.37 9.88
N HIS A 84 -1.27 -8.12 9.51
CA HIS A 84 -2.25 -7.29 10.21
C HIS A 84 -3.67 -7.87 10.09
N GLU A 85 -4.08 -8.29 8.89
CA GLU A 85 -5.38 -8.92 8.68
C GLU A 85 -5.51 -10.25 9.45
N ALA A 86 -4.44 -11.07 9.49
CA ALA A 86 -4.41 -12.28 10.29
C ALA A 86 -4.55 -11.98 11.79
N ALA A 87 -3.85 -10.96 12.30
CA ALA A 87 -3.95 -10.55 13.70
C ALA A 87 -5.37 -10.09 14.07
N LEU A 88 -6.04 -9.34 13.19
CA LEU A 88 -7.43 -8.95 13.37
C LEU A 88 -8.36 -10.16 13.42
N LEU A 89 -8.17 -11.14 12.53
CA LEU A 89 -8.98 -12.37 12.50
C LEU A 89 -8.78 -13.20 13.76
N VAL A 90 -7.55 -13.35 14.25
CA VAL A 90 -7.26 -14.07 15.50
C VAL A 90 -7.93 -13.38 16.68
N THR A 91 -7.84 -12.05 16.76
CA THR A 91 -8.46 -11.26 17.83
C THR A 91 -9.98 -11.38 17.81
N ALA A 92 -10.59 -11.29 16.62
CA ALA A 92 -12.03 -11.48 16.46
C ALA A 92 -12.46 -12.90 16.85
N ASN A 93 -11.68 -13.92 16.49
CA ASN A 93 -11.98 -15.31 16.87
C ASN A 93 -11.90 -15.53 18.39
N ALA A 94 -10.90 -14.93 19.05
CA ALA A 94 -10.78 -14.98 20.50
C ALA A 94 -12.00 -14.31 21.18
N ALA A 95 -12.40 -13.12 20.72
CA ALA A 95 -13.57 -12.42 21.24
C ALA A 95 -14.88 -13.20 21.05
N LEU A 96 -15.03 -13.94 19.93
CA LEU A 96 -16.19 -14.79 19.70
C LEU A 96 -16.25 -15.97 20.69
N ARG A 97 -15.12 -16.60 20.98
CA ARG A 97 -15.05 -17.70 21.97
C ARG A 97 -15.38 -17.22 23.37
N GLU A 98 -14.84 -16.07 23.77
CA GLU A 98 -15.18 -15.43 25.06
C GLU A 98 -16.68 -15.10 25.15
N ALA A 99 -17.29 -14.63 24.06
CA ALA A 99 -18.72 -14.39 23.99
C ALA A 99 -19.55 -15.69 24.09
N ASP A 100 -19.12 -16.77 23.44
CA ASP A 100 -19.78 -18.08 23.52
C ASP A 100 -19.71 -18.67 24.94
N ASP A 101 -18.57 -18.59 25.61
CA ASP A 101 -18.40 -19.07 27.00
C ASP A 101 -19.33 -18.32 27.98
N THR A 102 -19.47 -17.00 27.81
CA THR A 102 -20.34 -16.18 28.67
C THR A 102 -21.84 -16.40 28.41
N THR A 103 -22.23 -16.77 27.18
CA THR A 103 -23.63 -17.04 26.84
C THR A 103 -24.04 -18.47 27.18
N GLY A 104 -23.13 -19.44 27.09
CA GLY A 104 -23.33 -20.82 27.57
C GLY A 104 -23.54 -20.88 29.09
N SER A 105 -22.81 -20.07 29.87
CA SER A 105 -22.96 -19.98 31.33
C SER A 105 -24.28 -19.37 31.81
N ARG A 106 -25.00 -18.60 30.97
CA ARG A 106 -26.30 -18.00 31.35
C ARG A 106 -27.50 -18.92 31.15
N LYS A 107 -27.30 -20.09 30.54
CA LYS A 107 -28.38 -21.02 30.17
C LYS A 107 -28.41 -22.32 30.98
N SER A 108 -27.55 -22.44 32.01
CA SER A 108 -27.57 -23.54 32.99
C SER A 108 -28.12 -23.08 34.33
#